data_AF-D9VJS2-F1
#
_entry.id   AF-D9VJS2-F1
#
_cell.length_a   1.000
_cell.length_b   1.000
_cell.length_c   1.000
_cell.angle_alpha   90.00
_cell.angle_beta   90.00
_cell.angle_gamma   90.00
#
_symmetry.space_group_name_H-M   'P 1'
#
loop_
_entity.id
_entity.type
_entity.pdbx_description
1 polymer ?
#
loop_
_entity_poly.entity_id
_entity_poly.type
_entity_poly.pdbx_seq_one_letter_code
_entity_poly.pdbx_strand_id
1 'polypeptide(L)'
;MTGMDGRDLVRAVTELGTERGRRAWRSAWRHRRADAGALPRRGAERARVPGLLAGTEARPGGGVLRFARSELLVRVTVGGAVFWGWDGAEPVPSYAVVGSGPAPDPRAVLEPDTGGGWRVVSERVTVAVSRHGAVEVRTPGGAVLRRELPPRWWDP
;
A
#
# COMPACT_ATOMS: atom_id res chain seq x y z
N MET A 1 6.88 15.65 32.82
CA MET A 1 5.97 16.66 32.25
C MET A 1 6.33 18.00 32.88
N THR A 2 7.40 18.63 32.42
CA THR A 2 7.84 19.94 32.92
C THR A 2 6.99 21.01 32.25
N GLY A 3 6.06 21.57 33.02
CA GLY A 3 5.17 22.65 32.59
C GLY A 3 5.98 23.90 32.28
N MET A 4 5.64 24.54 31.17
CA MET A 4 6.20 25.81 30.71
C MET A 4 5.81 26.91 31.71
N ASP A 5 6.78 27.51 32.41
CA ASP A 5 6.52 28.60 33.37
C ASP A 5 6.36 29.94 32.62
N GLY A 6 5.53 30.84 33.14
CA GLY A 6 5.20 32.13 32.52
C GLY A 6 6.42 33.02 32.26
N ARG A 7 7.55 32.77 32.95
CA ARG A 7 8.82 33.46 32.72
C ARG A 7 9.49 33.09 31.39
N ASP A 8 9.33 31.85 30.91
CA ASP A 8 9.85 31.44 29.60
C ASP A 8 9.05 32.08 28.47
N LEU A 9 7.75 32.30 28.69
CA LEU A 9 6.87 32.99 27.75
C LEU A 9 7.27 34.48 27.61
N VAL A 10 7.57 35.14 28.72
CA VAL A 10 8.00 36.55 28.72
C VAL A 10 9.37 36.72 28.05
N ARG A 11 10.29 35.77 28.23
CA ARG A 11 11.58 35.77 27.54
C ARG A 11 11.42 35.56 26.03
N ALA A 12 10.57 34.62 25.61
CA ALA A 12 10.29 34.37 24.19
C ALA A 12 9.65 35.60 23.49
N VAL A 13 8.78 36.33 24.18
CA VAL A 13 8.16 37.56 23.65
C VAL A 13 9.16 38.72 23.58
N THR A 14 10.11 38.81 24.52
CA THR A 14 11.12 39.88 24.54
C THR A 14 12.14 39.70 23.41
N GLU A 15 12.54 38.47 23.10
CA GLU A 15 13.46 38.16 21.98
C GLU A 15 12.85 38.48 20.61
N LEU A 16 11.52 38.32 20.45
CA LEU A 16 10.75 38.74 19.26
C LEU A 16 10.68 40.26 19.07
N GLY A 17 10.89 41.05 20.14
CA GLY A 17 10.87 42.52 20.13
C GLY A 17 12.15 43.17 19.59
N THR A 18 13.24 42.42 19.43
CA THR A 18 14.53 42.94 18.97
C THR A 18 14.59 43.10 17.43
N GLU A 19 15.39 44.03 16.92
CA GLU A 19 15.56 44.21 15.46
C GLU A 19 16.06 42.95 14.75
N ARG A 20 16.89 42.14 15.42
CA ARG A 20 17.37 40.85 14.91
C ARG A 20 16.25 39.81 14.87
N GLY A 21 15.40 39.74 15.90
CA GLY A 21 14.21 38.88 15.93
C GLY A 21 13.19 39.23 14.85
N ARG A 22 12.92 40.53 14.63
CA ARG A 22 12.01 40.98 13.55
C ARG A 22 12.55 40.70 12.15
N ARG A 23 13.87 40.71 11.92
CA ARG A 23 14.48 40.36 10.63
C ARG A 23 14.43 38.85 10.38
N ALA A 24 14.69 38.03 11.40
CA ALA A 24 14.57 36.58 11.33
C ALA A 24 13.11 36.12 11.13
N TRP A 25 12.15 36.78 11.77
CA TRP A 25 10.73 36.48 11.56
C TRP A 25 10.25 36.91 10.16
N ARG A 26 10.72 38.07 9.67
CA ARG A 26 10.43 38.51 8.29
C ARG A 26 11.10 37.61 7.24
N SER A 27 12.30 37.08 7.47
CA SER A 27 12.91 36.12 6.54
C SER A 27 12.16 34.78 6.56
N ALA A 28 11.78 34.27 7.73
CA ALA A 28 10.98 33.06 7.86
C ALA A 28 9.61 33.20 7.18
N TRP A 29 8.94 34.36 7.34
CA TRP A 29 7.65 34.61 6.70
C TRP A 29 7.75 34.80 5.19
N ARG A 30 8.83 35.42 4.70
CA ARG A 30 9.12 35.52 3.25
C ARG A 30 9.44 34.16 2.64
N HIS A 31 10.23 33.33 3.30
CA HIS A 31 10.47 31.94 2.86
C HIS A 31 9.17 31.13 2.83
N ARG A 32 8.33 31.23 3.88
CA ARG A 32 7.03 30.56 3.91
C ARG A 32 6.08 30.99 2.79
N ARG A 33 6.13 32.26 2.37
CA ARG A 33 5.34 32.76 1.23
C ARG A 33 5.92 32.37 -0.13
N ALA A 34 7.24 32.31 -0.27
CA ALA A 34 7.89 31.83 -1.48
C ALA A 34 7.63 30.34 -1.69
N ASP A 35 7.71 29.52 -0.63
CA ASP A 35 7.42 28.09 -0.68
C ASP A 35 5.94 27.81 -0.95
N ALA A 36 5.02 28.65 -0.45
CA ALA A 36 3.58 28.52 -0.71
C ALA A 36 3.18 28.87 -2.16
N GLY A 37 3.98 29.68 -2.87
CA GLY A 37 3.73 30.05 -4.27
C GLY A 37 4.43 29.16 -5.29
N ALA A 38 5.54 28.51 -4.89
CA ALA A 38 6.38 27.69 -5.78
C ALA A 38 6.04 26.18 -5.73
N LEU A 39 5.24 25.73 -4.76
CA LEU A 39 4.79 24.35 -4.68
C LEU A 39 3.47 24.17 -5.44
N PRO A 40 3.37 23.20 -6.37
CA PRO A 40 2.09 22.83 -6.96
C PRO A 40 1.08 22.53 -5.84
N ARG A 41 -0.17 22.95 -6.02
CA ARG A 41 -1.28 22.61 -5.12
C ARG A 41 -1.24 21.09 -4.87
N ARG A 42 -0.85 20.66 -3.66
CA ARG A 42 -0.90 19.26 -3.25
C ARG A 42 -2.35 18.80 -3.42
N GLY A 43 -2.59 17.88 -4.36
CA GLY A 43 -3.89 17.27 -4.57
C GLY A 43 -4.41 16.60 -3.29
N ALA A 44 -5.71 16.39 -3.19
CA ALA A 44 -6.34 15.84 -1.99
C ALA A 44 -5.94 14.37 -1.71
N GLU A 45 -5.42 13.65 -2.70
CA GLU A 45 -5.10 12.23 -2.57
C GLU A 45 -3.61 12.07 -2.21
N ARG A 46 -3.33 11.80 -0.94
CA ARG A 46 -1.95 11.58 -0.43
C ARG A 46 -1.51 10.12 -0.50
N ALA A 47 -2.46 9.20 -0.64
CA ALA A 47 -2.17 7.78 -0.73
C ALA A 47 -2.94 7.16 -1.90
N ARG A 48 -2.22 6.76 -2.95
CA ARG A 48 -2.78 5.94 -4.02
C ARG A 48 -3.21 4.60 -3.42
N VAL A 49 -4.40 4.14 -3.80
CA VAL A 49 -4.95 2.82 -3.47
C VAL A 49 -5.44 2.15 -4.76
N PRO A 50 -5.53 0.81 -4.81
CA PRO A 50 -5.87 0.06 -6.02
C PRO A 50 -7.13 0.52 -6.76
N GLY A 51 -8.16 0.93 -6.01
CA GLY A 51 -9.48 1.24 -6.55
C GLY A 51 -10.38 -0.01 -6.61
N LEU A 52 -11.47 0.07 -7.38
CA LEU A 52 -12.39 -1.05 -7.58
C LEU A 52 -11.82 -2.05 -8.59
N LEU A 53 -12.10 -3.33 -8.36
CA LEU A 53 -11.81 -4.39 -9.32
C LEU A 53 -12.62 -4.16 -10.61
N ALA A 54 -11.92 -4.22 -11.75
CA ALA A 54 -12.46 -3.93 -13.08
C ALA A 54 -12.39 -5.14 -14.03
N GLY A 55 -11.49 -6.10 -13.77
CA GLY A 55 -11.39 -7.30 -14.59
C GLY A 55 -10.40 -8.31 -14.06
N THR A 56 -10.36 -9.48 -14.70
CA THR A 56 -9.49 -10.58 -14.33
C THR A 56 -8.98 -11.33 -15.55
N GLU A 57 -7.80 -11.92 -15.41
CA GLU A 57 -7.17 -12.73 -16.43
C GLU A 57 -6.60 -13.99 -15.78
N ALA A 58 -7.13 -15.16 -16.13
CA ALA A 58 -6.64 -16.43 -15.63
C ALA A 58 -5.25 -16.73 -16.19
N ARG A 59 -4.35 -17.23 -15.33
CA ARG A 59 -3.00 -17.69 -15.68
C ARG A 59 -2.69 -18.98 -14.93
N PRO A 60 -1.67 -19.76 -15.33
CA PRO A 60 -1.27 -20.95 -14.57
C PRO A 60 -1.04 -20.64 -13.09
N GLY A 61 -1.67 -21.42 -12.20
CA GLY A 61 -1.57 -21.22 -10.74
C GLY A 61 -2.49 -20.14 -10.17
N GLY A 62 -3.31 -19.44 -10.97
CA GLY A 62 -4.14 -18.33 -10.50
C GLY A 62 -4.44 -17.31 -11.59
N GLY A 63 -3.90 -16.10 -11.46
CA GLY A 63 -4.12 -15.07 -12.47
C GLY A 63 -3.80 -13.66 -12.02
N VAL A 64 -4.23 -12.69 -12.84
CA VAL A 64 -4.11 -11.26 -12.57
C VAL A 64 -5.50 -10.66 -12.37
N LEU A 65 -5.61 -9.86 -11.32
CA LEU A 65 -6.77 -9.05 -10.99
C LEU A 65 -6.46 -7.59 -11.30
N ARG A 66 -7.21 -7.01 -12.23
CA ARG A 66 -7.07 -5.62 -12.67
C ARG A 66 -8.00 -4.73 -11.87
N PHE A 67 -7.43 -3.82 -11.09
CA PHE A 67 -8.15 -2.75 -10.41
C PHE A 67 -8.07 -1.47 -11.23
N ALA A 68 -8.93 -0.50 -10.93
CA ALA A 68 -9.02 0.76 -11.65
C ALA A 68 -7.67 1.50 -11.79
N ARG A 69 -6.74 1.30 -10.85
CA ARG A 69 -5.46 2.00 -10.84
C ARG A 69 -4.24 1.09 -10.74
N SER A 70 -4.40 -0.21 -10.50
CA SER A 70 -3.29 -1.15 -10.22
C SER A 70 -3.62 -2.57 -10.66
N GLU A 71 -2.62 -3.43 -10.74
CA GLU A 71 -2.80 -4.86 -11.01
C GLU A 71 -2.27 -5.71 -9.84
N LEU A 72 -2.95 -6.81 -9.54
CA LEU A 72 -2.51 -7.81 -8.55
C LEU A 72 -2.31 -9.15 -9.26
N LEU A 73 -1.08 -9.66 -9.24
CA LEU A 73 -0.78 -11.03 -9.60
C LEU A 73 -0.98 -11.93 -8.39
N VAL A 74 -1.67 -13.05 -8.55
CA VAL A 74 -1.77 -14.13 -7.55
C VAL A 74 -1.38 -15.44 -8.22
N ARG A 75 -0.46 -16.18 -7.58
CA ARG A 75 0.00 -17.49 -8.05
C ARG A 75 0.15 -18.46 -6.89
N VAL A 76 -0.49 -19.62 -7.01
CA VAL A 76 -0.31 -20.79 -6.16
C VAL A 76 0.59 -21.78 -6.86
N THR A 77 1.57 -22.34 -6.15
CA THR A 77 2.47 -23.37 -6.67
C THR A 77 1.99 -24.77 -6.31
N VAL A 78 2.52 -25.79 -6.99
CA VAL A 78 2.18 -27.21 -6.72
C VAL A 78 2.34 -27.61 -5.25
N GLY A 79 3.26 -26.98 -4.51
CA GLY A 79 3.49 -27.23 -3.09
C GLY A 79 2.51 -26.51 -2.14
N GLY A 80 1.60 -25.69 -2.67
CA GLY A 80 0.71 -24.84 -1.88
C GLY A 80 1.34 -23.51 -1.43
N ALA A 81 2.55 -23.17 -1.91
CA ALA A 81 3.12 -21.85 -1.66
C ALA A 81 2.36 -20.79 -2.46
N VAL A 82 2.09 -19.65 -1.83
CA VAL A 82 1.36 -18.54 -2.45
C VAL A 82 2.31 -17.38 -2.68
N PHE A 83 2.33 -16.88 -3.90
CA PHE A 83 2.89 -15.59 -4.26
C PHE A 83 1.77 -14.61 -4.61
N TRP A 84 1.89 -13.36 -4.17
CA TRP A 84 1.14 -12.25 -4.73
C TRP A 84 2.02 -11.01 -4.85
N GLY A 85 1.75 -10.20 -5.86
CA GLY A 85 2.52 -9.00 -6.15
C GLY A 85 1.67 -7.94 -6.82
N TRP A 86 1.89 -6.68 -6.43
CA TRP A 86 1.22 -5.53 -7.03
C TRP A 86 2.07 -4.93 -8.14
N ASP A 87 1.40 -4.39 -9.16
CA ASP A 87 1.99 -3.55 -10.21
C ASP A 87 3.24 -4.17 -10.86
N GLY A 88 3.14 -5.45 -11.24
CA GLY A 88 4.20 -6.18 -11.95
C GLY A 88 5.27 -6.80 -11.05
N ALA A 89 5.15 -6.71 -9.72
CA ALA A 89 6.04 -7.43 -8.81
C ALA A 89 5.91 -8.95 -9.02
N GLU A 90 7.02 -9.58 -9.41
CA GLU A 90 7.11 -11.02 -9.68
C GLU A 90 7.71 -11.81 -8.50
N PRO A 91 7.56 -13.15 -8.45
CA PRO A 91 8.16 -13.98 -7.41
C PRO A 91 9.68 -13.90 -7.34
N VAL A 92 10.31 -13.54 -8.46
CA VAL A 92 11.76 -13.42 -8.62
C VAL A 92 12.07 -11.96 -9.00
N PRO A 93 13.14 -11.35 -8.45
CA PRO A 93 14.13 -11.92 -7.54
C PRO A 93 13.68 -11.83 -6.06
N SER A 94 13.50 -12.97 -5.40
CA SER A 94 13.25 -13.05 -3.96
C SER A 94 14.27 -13.98 -3.32
N TYR A 95 14.87 -13.56 -2.20
CA TYR A 95 15.84 -14.39 -1.46
C TYR A 95 15.24 -15.70 -0.94
N ALA A 96 13.92 -15.73 -0.76
CA ALA A 96 13.18 -16.90 -0.31
C ALA A 96 12.86 -17.89 -1.46
N VAL A 97 13.21 -17.54 -2.71
CA VAL A 97 12.87 -18.31 -3.91
C VAL A 97 14.16 -18.74 -4.60
N VAL A 98 14.43 -20.05 -4.62
CA VAL A 98 15.59 -20.62 -5.32
C VAL A 98 15.29 -20.74 -6.82
N GLY A 99 16.15 -20.19 -7.66
CA GLY A 99 15.99 -20.23 -9.12
C GLY A 99 14.72 -19.50 -9.58
N SER A 100 13.92 -20.15 -10.43
CA SER A 100 12.61 -19.64 -10.88
C SER A 100 11.48 -19.88 -9.87
N GLY A 101 11.75 -20.59 -8.78
CA GLY A 101 10.75 -21.03 -7.80
C GLY A 101 9.94 -22.25 -8.24
N PRO A 102 9.10 -22.79 -7.35
CA PRO A 102 8.26 -23.95 -7.66
C PRO A 102 7.26 -23.65 -8.78
N ALA A 103 6.97 -24.67 -9.59
CA ALA A 103 6.04 -24.53 -10.71
C ALA A 103 4.63 -24.11 -10.24
N PRO A 104 3.90 -23.31 -11.03
CA PRO A 104 2.50 -22.99 -10.76
C PRO A 104 1.66 -24.27 -10.67
N ASP A 105 0.68 -24.30 -9.77
CA ASP A 105 -0.24 -25.43 -9.66
C ASP A 105 -1.20 -25.45 -10.86
N PRO A 106 -1.19 -26.49 -11.72
CA PRO A 106 -2.10 -26.57 -12.86
C PRO A 106 -3.56 -26.79 -12.43
N ARG A 107 -3.80 -27.18 -11.18
CA ARG A 107 -5.15 -27.39 -10.61
C ARG A 107 -5.71 -26.15 -9.96
N ALA A 108 -4.92 -25.10 -9.79
CA ALA A 108 -5.39 -23.85 -9.22
C ALA A 108 -6.23 -23.07 -10.24
N VAL A 109 -7.45 -22.72 -9.86
CA VAL A 109 -8.42 -22.03 -10.72
C VAL A 109 -8.75 -20.66 -10.15
N LEU A 110 -8.78 -19.64 -11.02
CA LEU A 110 -9.29 -18.32 -10.70
C LEU A 110 -10.79 -18.25 -11.00
N GLU A 111 -11.61 -17.99 -9.98
CA GLU A 111 -13.07 -17.94 -10.10
C GLU A 111 -13.68 -16.79 -9.28
N PRO A 112 -14.91 -16.35 -9.61
CA PRO A 112 -15.61 -15.35 -8.82
C PRO A 112 -15.84 -15.83 -7.37
N ASP A 113 -15.74 -14.91 -6.42
CA ASP A 113 -16.05 -15.17 -5.01
C ASP A 113 -17.32 -14.43 -4.57
N THR A 114 -17.85 -14.84 -3.43
CA THR A 114 -18.93 -14.13 -2.73
C THR A 114 -18.51 -12.70 -2.39
N GLY A 115 -19.45 -11.75 -2.48
CA GLY A 115 -19.19 -10.34 -2.12
C GLY A 115 -18.54 -9.48 -3.22
N GLY A 116 -18.47 -9.99 -4.45
CA GLY A 116 -17.96 -9.26 -5.63
C GLY A 116 -16.44 -9.28 -5.75
N GLY A 117 -15.78 -10.13 -4.97
CA GLY A 117 -14.36 -10.44 -5.11
C GLY A 117 -14.13 -11.61 -6.05
N TRP A 118 -12.90 -12.11 -6.03
CA TRP A 118 -12.45 -13.28 -6.78
C TRP A 118 -11.56 -14.14 -5.88
N ARG A 119 -11.40 -15.40 -6.23
CA ARG A 119 -10.54 -16.31 -5.48
C ARG A 119 -9.75 -17.23 -6.41
N VAL A 120 -8.55 -17.57 -5.97
CA VAL A 120 -7.77 -18.67 -6.51
C VAL A 120 -7.96 -19.88 -5.61
N VAL A 121 -8.51 -20.96 -6.14
CA VAL A 121 -8.76 -22.20 -5.39
C VAL A 121 -7.83 -23.29 -5.88
N SER A 122 -7.08 -23.90 -4.97
CA SER A 122 -6.36 -25.15 -5.22
C SER A 122 -6.73 -26.20 -4.16
N GLU A 123 -6.27 -27.42 -4.35
CA GLU A 123 -6.44 -28.51 -3.36
C GLU A 123 -5.81 -28.16 -2.00
N ARG A 124 -4.77 -27.32 -1.97
CA ARG A 124 -3.96 -27.05 -0.78
C ARG A 124 -4.27 -25.71 -0.12
N VAL A 125 -4.77 -24.73 -0.87
CA VAL A 125 -4.97 -23.37 -0.36
C VAL A 125 -6.02 -22.64 -1.18
N THR A 126 -6.75 -21.73 -0.52
CA THR A 126 -7.60 -20.75 -1.21
C THR A 126 -7.06 -19.36 -0.94
N VAL A 127 -6.94 -18.54 -1.98
CA VAL A 127 -6.58 -17.13 -1.88
C VAL A 127 -7.79 -16.30 -2.31
N ALA A 128 -8.47 -15.67 -1.36
CA ALA A 128 -9.59 -14.78 -1.64
C ALA A 128 -9.11 -13.34 -1.78
N VAL A 129 -9.61 -12.63 -2.78
CA VAL A 129 -9.31 -11.23 -3.06
C VAL A 129 -10.61 -10.45 -3.12
N SER A 130 -10.77 -9.48 -2.22
CA SER A 130 -11.94 -8.61 -2.22
C SER A 130 -11.96 -7.65 -3.42
N ARG A 131 -13.14 -7.10 -3.73
CA ARG A 131 -13.32 -6.05 -4.77
C ARG A 131 -12.47 -4.79 -4.59
N HIS A 132 -11.89 -4.59 -3.40
CA HIS A 132 -11.04 -3.46 -3.04
C HIS A 132 -9.56 -3.83 -2.87
N GLY A 133 -9.19 -5.09 -3.09
CA GLY A 133 -7.79 -5.53 -3.08
C GLY A 133 -7.26 -6.07 -1.75
N ALA A 134 -8.11 -6.25 -0.73
CA ALA A 134 -7.71 -7.05 0.45
C ALA A 134 -7.53 -8.52 0.04
N VAL A 135 -6.49 -9.17 0.56
CA VAL A 135 -6.12 -10.57 0.25
C VAL A 135 -6.23 -11.42 1.52
N GLU A 136 -6.86 -12.58 1.42
CA GLU A 136 -6.92 -13.59 2.48
C GLU A 136 -6.42 -14.93 1.97
N VAL A 137 -5.48 -15.52 2.70
CA VAL A 137 -5.01 -16.90 2.47
C VAL A 137 -5.72 -17.81 3.46
N ARG A 138 -6.35 -18.87 2.96
CA ARG A 138 -7.17 -19.80 3.73
C ARG A 138 -6.75 -21.24 3.51
N THR A 139 -6.91 -22.07 4.55
CA THR A 139 -6.81 -23.53 4.42
C THR A 139 -7.92 -24.06 3.50
N PRO A 140 -7.81 -25.31 3.01
CA PRO A 140 -8.90 -25.96 2.27
C PRO A 140 -10.21 -26.03 3.06
N GLY A 141 -10.13 -26.12 4.40
CA GLY A 141 -11.30 -26.07 5.29
C GLY A 141 -11.84 -24.66 5.56
N GLY A 142 -11.31 -23.63 4.91
CA GLY A 142 -11.79 -22.25 5.00
C GLY A 142 -11.21 -21.41 6.16
N ALA A 143 -10.34 -21.98 7.00
CA ALA A 143 -9.72 -21.24 8.10
C ALA A 143 -8.72 -20.21 7.56
N VAL A 144 -8.80 -18.96 8.01
CA VAL A 144 -7.91 -17.87 7.57
C VAL A 144 -6.52 -18.05 8.19
N LEU A 145 -5.51 -18.20 7.35
CA LEU A 145 -4.09 -18.28 7.72
C LEU A 145 -3.43 -16.90 7.77
N ARG A 146 -3.77 -16.04 6.82
CA ARG A 146 -3.23 -14.67 6.71
C ARG A 146 -4.25 -13.74 6.04
N ARG A 147 -4.26 -12.50 6.48
CA ARG A 147 -5.03 -11.41 5.88
C ARG A 147 -4.14 -10.20 5.65
N GLU A 148 -4.28 -9.57 4.49
CA GLU A 148 -3.54 -8.39 4.06
C GLU A 148 -4.52 -7.33 3.55
N LEU A 149 -4.34 -6.08 3.96
CA LEU A 149 -5.12 -4.96 3.45
C LEU A 149 -4.52 -4.48 2.12
N PRO A 150 -5.32 -3.85 1.23
CA PRO A 150 -4.77 -3.28 0.01
C PRO A 150 -3.71 -2.22 0.34
N PRO A 151 -2.64 -2.14 -0.46
CA PRO A 151 -1.56 -1.20 -0.23
C PRO A 151 -2.05 0.25 -0.30
N ARG A 152 -1.34 1.11 0.42
CA ARG A 152 -1.46 2.57 0.38
C ARG A 152 -0.10 3.12 -0.01
N TRP A 153 0.05 3.52 -1.27
CA TRP A 153 1.29 4.10 -1.76
C TRP A 153 1.24 5.61 -1.55
N TRP A 154 2.25 6.17 -0.90
CA TRP A 154 2.39 7.61 -0.79
C TRP A 154 2.97 8.14 -2.10
N ASP A 155 2.35 9.18 -2.66
CA ASP A 155 2.96 9.88 -3.79
C ASP A 155 4.30 10.51 -3.33
N PRO A 156 5.36 10.44 -4.14
CA PRO A 156 6.68 11.00 -3.82
C PRO A 156 6.66 12.51 -3.52
#